data_AF-A0A9J9GH58-F1
#
_entry.id   AF-A0A9J9GH58-F1
#
_cell.length_a   1.000
_cell.length_b   1.000
_cell.length_c   1.000
_cell.angle_alpha   90.00
_cell.angle_beta   90.00
_cell.angle_gamma   90.00
#
_symmetry.space_group_name_H-M   'P 1'
#
loop_
_entity.id
_entity.type
_entity.pdbx_description
1 polymer ?
#
loop_
_entity_poly.entity_id
_entity_poly.type
_entity_poly.pdbx_seq_one_letter_code
_entity_poly.pdbx_strand_id
1 'polypeptide(L)' 'MAKIRYLQRTHDSMPGDEKTVDDQCARVLVLLGKAEYTGGKRAGSGKKKNNTGNG' A
#
# COMPACT_ATOMS: atom_id res chain seq x y z
N MET A 1 -1.01 4.31 -14.99
CA MET A 1 -1.16 3.15 -14.09
C MET A 1 -0.07 3.21 -13.04
N ALA A 2 -0.46 3.27 -11.76
CA ALA A 2 0.44 3.37 -10.62
C ALA A 2 0.55 2.03 -9.88
N LYS A 3 1.76 1.72 -9.41
CA LYS A 3 1.97 0.58 -8.51
C LYS A 3 1.85 1.04 -7.07
N ILE A 4 1.00 0.35 -6.32
CA ILE A 4 0.79 0.57 -4.89
C ILE A 4 0.98 -0.72 -4.11
N ARG A 5 1.34 -0.58 -2.85
CA ARG A 5 1.35 -1.63 -1.84
C ARG A 5 0.30 -1.33 -0.79
N TYR A 6 -0.60 -2.27 -0.55
CA TYR A 6 -1.59 -2.12 0.51
C TYR A 6 -0.92 -2.19 1.88
N LEU A 7 -1.29 -1.27 2.76
CA LEU A 7 -0.86 -1.24 4.16
C LEU A 7 -1.88 -1.84 5.10
N GLN A 8 -3.15 -1.82 4.69
CA GLN A 8 -4.26 -2.33 5.48
C GLN A 8 -4.98 -3.45 4.71
N ARG A 9 -5.55 -4.39 5.45
CA ARG A 9 -6.45 -5.40 4.88
C ARG A 9 -7.66 -4.69 4.29
N THR A 10 -7.88 -4.90 3.00
CA THR A 10 -9.08 -4.49 2.27
C THR A 10 -9.90 -5.73 1.92
N HIS A 11 -11.09 -5.52 1.34
CA HIS A 11 -11.97 -6.62 0.92
C HIS A 11 -11.28 -7.58 -0.06
N ASP A 12 -10.43 -7.06 -0.94
CA ASP A 12 -9.80 -7.81 -2.03
C ASP A 12 -8.29 -8.04 -1.83
N SER A 13 -7.66 -7.36 -0.87
CA SER A 13 -6.19 -7.35 -0.78
C SER A 13 -5.69 -7.34 0.66
N MET A 14 -4.61 -8.08 0.88
CA MET A 14 -3.96 -8.19 2.18
C MET A 14 -2.91 -7.09 2.36
N PRO A 15 -2.62 -6.68 3.61
CA PRO A 15 -1.53 -5.76 3.87
C PRO A 15 -0.21 -6.40 3.41
N GLY A 16 0.54 -5.69 2.57
CA GLY A 16 1.74 -6.20 1.92
C GLY A 16 1.57 -6.52 0.44
N ASP A 17 0.33 -6.64 -0.05
CA ASP A 17 0.04 -6.98 -1.44
C ASP A 17 0.34 -5.81 -2.38
N GLU A 18 0.99 -6.09 -3.50
CA GLU A 18 1.35 -5.09 -4.52
C GLU A 18 0.42 -5.21 -5.73
N LYS A 19 -0.31 -4.14 -6.03
CA LYS A 19 -1.19 -4.10 -7.20
C LYS A 19 -0.87 -2.89 -8.07
N THR A 20 -1.12 -3.08 -9.36
CA THR A 20 -1.12 -1.99 -10.33
C THR A 20 -2.55 -1.51 -10.47
N VAL A 21 -2.82 -0.27 -10.10
CA VAL A 21 -4.15 0.34 -10.17
C VAL A 21 -4.09 1.63 -11.00
N ASP A 22 -5.24 2.22 -11.29
CA ASP A 22 -5.30 3.54 -11.89
C ASP A 22 -4.69 4.61 -10.96
N ASP A 23 -4.10 5.65 -11.54
CA ASP A 23 -3.47 6.74 -10.80
C ASP A 23 -4.45 7.45 -9.86
N GLN A 24 -5.72 7.62 -10.24
CA GLN A 24 -6.73 8.21 -9.36
C GLN A 24 -7.03 7.30 -8.17
N CYS A 25 -7.15 6.00 -8.42
CA CYS A 25 -7.40 5.01 -7.37
C CYS A 25 -6.23 4.94 -6.38
N ALA A 26 -5.00 4.92 -6.89
CA ALA A 26 -3.79 4.97 -6.08
C ALA A 26 -3.74 6.22 -5.20
N ARG A 27 -4.07 7.40 -5.75
CA ARG A 27 -4.10 8.67 -4.98
C ARG A 27 -5.07 8.58 -3.81
N VAL A 28 -6.28 8.09 -4.04
CA VAL A 28 -7.29 7.96 -2.98
C VAL A 28 -6.83 6.97 -1.91
N LEU A 29 -6.32 5.80 -2.30
CA LEU A 29 -5.85 4.78 -1.36
C LEU A 29 -4.67 5.27 -0.49
N VAL A 30 -3.77 6.05 -1.08
CA VAL A 30 -2.64 6.67 -0.38
C VAL A 30 -3.10 7.79 0.54
N LEU A 31 -4.02 8.65 0.09
CA LEU A 31 -4.58 9.72 0.92
C LEU A 31 -5.34 9.17 2.14
N LEU A 32 -6.01 8.04 1.97
CA LEU A 32 -6.70 7.32 3.04
C LEU A 32 -5.74 6.54 3.96
N GLY A 33 -4.43 6.50 3.67
CA GLY A 33 -3.45 5.73 4.44
C GLY A 33 -3.61 4.20 4.31
N LYS A 34 -4.33 3.74 3.28
CA LYS A 34 -4.59 2.31 3.04
C LYS A 34 -3.54 1.65 2.14
N ALA A 35 -2.81 2.44 1.37
CA ALA A 35 -1.75 1.97 0.50
C ALA A 35 -0.61 3.00 0.39
N GLU A 36 0.51 2.58 -0.16
CA GLU A 36 1.67 3.42 -0.49
C GLU A 36 2.10 3.19 -1.93
N TYR A 37 2.65 4.20 -2.60
CA TYR A 37 3.23 4.02 -3.95
C TYR A 37 4.52 3.21 -3.89
N THR A 38 4.63 2.18 -4.74
CA THR A 38 5.85 1.37 -4.88
C THR A 38 6.66 1.69 -6.12
N GLY A 39 6.09 2.46 -7.06
CA GLY A 39 6.63 2.65 -8.41
C GLY A 39 7.51 3.88 -8.69
N GLY A 40 7.88 4.68 -7.69
CA GLY A 40 8.69 5.88 -7.92
C GLY A 40 10.00 5.81 -7.15
N LYS A 41 11.13 6.09 -7.81
CA LYS A 41 12.46 6.30 -7.19
C LYS A 41 12.39 7.32 -6.04
N ARG A 42 11.97 6.88 -4.86
CA ARG A 42 12.30 7.47 -3.57
C ARG A 42 12.82 6.32 -2.74
N ALA A 43 14.14 6.19 -2.79
CA ALA A 43 14.89 5.43 -1.81
C ALA A 43 14.50 5.93 -0.40
N GLY A 44 14.21 5.01 0.50
CA GLY A 44 13.70 5.29 1.84
C GLY A 44 12.22 4.92 1.92
N SER A 45 11.81 3.76 2.39
CA SER A 45 12.33 3.09 3.57
C SER A 45 11.92 1.62 3.51
N GLY A 46 12.89 0.75 3.25
CA GLY A 46 12.78 -0.60 3.79
C GLY A 46 12.77 -0.45 5.32
N LYS A 47 11.63 -0.77 5.94
CA LYS A 47 11.46 -1.32 7.31
C LYS A 47 10.26 -0.71 8.03
N LYS A 48 9.19 -1.50 8.13
CA LYS A 48 8.53 -1.72 9.41
C LYS A 48 8.08 -3.18 9.53
N LYS A 49 8.85 -3.95 10.32
CA LYS A 49 8.29 -5.08 11.07
C LYS A 49 7.39 -4.48 12.17
N ASN A 50 6.16 -4.96 12.26
CA ASN A 50 5.34 -5.13 13.46
C ASN A 50 4.11 -5.93 12.97
N ASN A 51 4.05 -7.24 13.13
CA ASN A 51 3.84 -8.03 14.35
C ASN A 51 2.47 -7.78 15.01
N THR A 52 1.70 -8.88 15.07
CA THR A 52 0.66 -9.20 16.07
C THR A 52 -0.64 -8.39 16.11
N GLY A 53 -1.75 -9.09 15.79
CA GLY A 53 -2.84 -9.25 16.75
C GLY A 53 -4.18 -8.55 16.48
N ASN A 54 -5.23 -9.39 16.50
CA ASN A 54 -6.40 -9.29 17.39
C ASN A 54 -7.74 -8.90 16.76
N GLY A 55 -8.72 -9.82 16.90
CA GLY A 55 -10.15 -9.61 16.68
C GLY A 55 -10.80 -10.74 15.90
#